data_AF-A0A0A1ZL29-F1
#
_entry.id   AF-A0A0A1ZL29-F1
#
_cell.length_a   1.000
_cell.length_b   1.000
_cell.length_c   1.000
_cell.angle_alpha   90.00
_cell.angle_beta   90.00
_cell.angle_gamma   90.00
#
_symmetry.space_group_name_H-M   'P 1'
#
loop_
_entity.id
_entity.type
_entity.pdbx_description
1 polymer ?
#
loop_
_entity_poly.entity_id
_entity_poly.type
_entity_poly.pdbx_seq_one_letter_code
_entity_poly.pdbx_strand_id
1 'polypeptide(L)'
;MKIISNLFYFSLTLLIFILNFAPYSYGIGNVDWVLLKENNDGKEWLDKGSIKPLPNGEISVLTKFFKNPTHSDDDGELSLYVMRINCDEKKFKDTSINGIPQFNSKWQTSNNDELIDFVIENSCSEFSNG
;
A
#
# COMPACT_ATOMS: atom_id res chain seq x y z
N MET A 1 1.02 42.31 31.14
CA MET A 1 0.54 40.96 31.53
C MET A 1 -0.85 40.63 30.97
N LYS A 2 -1.88 41.47 31.12
CA LYS A 2 -3.25 41.19 30.59
C LYS A 2 -3.32 40.98 29.06
N ILE A 3 -2.60 41.79 28.27
CA ILE A 3 -2.57 41.66 26.80
C ILE A 3 -1.98 40.31 26.37
N ILE A 4 -0.86 39.90 26.96
CA ILE A 4 -0.20 38.61 26.69
C ILE A 4 -1.12 37.44 27.08
N SER A 5 -1.82 37.56 28.21
CA SER A 5 -2.81 36.58 28.67
C SER A 5 -3.97 36.45 27.68
N ASN A 6 -4.53 37.57 27.20
CA ASN A 6 -5.62 37.57 26.23
C ASN A 6 -5.21 36.98 24.87
N LEU A 7 -3.98 37.27 24.41
CA LEU A 7 -3.41 36.67 23.21
C LEU A 7 -3.24 35.15 23.36
N PHE A 8 -2.83 34.69 24.54
CA PHE A 8 -2.72 33.26 24.84
C PHE A 8 -4.09 32.57 24.83
N TYR A 9 -5.11 33.16 25.46
CA TYR A 9 -6.47 32.62 25.43
C TYR A 9 -7.05 32.59 24.01
N PHE A 10 -6.83 33.64 23.22
CA PHE A 10 -7.28 33.68 21.83
C PHE A 10 -6.60 32.62 20.96
N SER A 11 -5.29 32.41 21.16
CA SER A 11 -4.54 31.34 20.47
C SER A 11 -5.08 29.96 20.88
N LEU A 12 -5.37 29.76 22.16
CA LEU A 12 -5.87 28.50 22.68
C LEU A 12 -7.28 28.19 22.16
N THR A 13 -8.17 29.18 22.14
CA THR A 13 -9.53 29.01 21.59
C THR A 13 -9.49 28.75 20.08
N LEU A 14 -8.61 29.43 19.34
CA LEU A 14 -8.42 29.20 17.91
C LEU A 14 -7.89 27.79 17.63
N LEU A 15 -6.92 27.31 18.43
CA LEU A 15 -6.39 25.95 18.31
C LEU A 15 -7.48 24.90 18.57
N ILE A 16 -8.27 25.07 19.64
CA ILE A 16 -9.39 24.17 19.96
C ILE A 16 -10.40 24.19 18.81
N PHE A 17 -10.72 25.35 18.25
CA PHE A 17 -11.60 25.45 17.10
C PHE A 17 -11.05 24.67 15.90
N ILE A 18 -9.79 24.87 15.52
CA ILE A 18 -9.15 24.13 14.40
C ILE A 18 -9.19 22.61 14.64
N LEU A 19 -8.91 22.15 15.86
CA LEU A 19 -8.93 20.72 16.20
C LEU A 19 -10.34 20.10 16.13
N ASN A 20 -11.41 20.87 16.39
CA ASN A 20 -12.79 20.39 16.26
C ASN A 20 -13.28 20.30 14.81
N PHE A 21 -12.69 21.07 13.89
CA PHE A 21 -13.04 21.05 12.46
C PHE A 21 -12.03 20.29 11.60
N ALA A 22 -10.95 19.76 12.20
CA ALA A 22 -10.02 18.90 11.49
C ALA A 22 -10.74 17.58 11.15
N PRO A 23 -10.80 17.17 9.88
CA PRO A 23 -11.32 15.85 9.54
C PRO A 23 -10.45 14.79 10.22
N TYR A 24 -11.08 13.90 10.99
CA TYR A 24 -10.39 12.73 11.52
C TYR A 24 -9.89 11.87 10.36
N SER A 25 -8.57 11.83 10.17
CA SER A 25 -7.96 10.86 9.28
C SER A 25 -7.95 9.52 10.02
N TYR A 26 -8.94 8.67 9.72
CA TYR A 26 -8.92 7.29 10.18
C TYR A 26 -7.83 6.54 9.38
N GLY A 27 -6.62 6.52 9.93
CA GLY A 27 -5.49 5.72 9.44
C GLY A 27 -5.63 4.22 9.76
N ILE A 28 -6.86 3.69 9.75
CA ILE A 28 -7.16 2.27 9.95
C ILE A 28 -8.11 1.88 8.83
N GLY A 29 -7.59 1.79 7.60
CA GLY A 29 -8.27 0.99 6.59
C GLY A 29 -8.27 -0.44 7.10
N ASN A 30 -9.44 -1.08 7.16
CA ASN A 30 -9.48 -2.52 7.40
C ASN A 30 -8.61 -3.19 6.34
N VAL A 31 -7.62 -3.95 6.78
CA VAL A 31 -6.76 -4.70 5.87
C VAL A 31 -7.56 -5.91 5.39
N ASP A 32 -7.79 -6.00 4.09
CA ASP A 32 -8.61 -7.03 3.45
C ASP A 32 -7.70 -7.99 2.67
N TRP A 33 -6.90 -8.76 3.41
CA TRP A 33 -5.95 -9.71 2.83
C TRP A 33 -6.68 -10.87 2.13
N VAL A 34 -6.48 -10.98 0.83
CA VAL A 34 -6.94 -12.10 0.02
C VAL A 34 -5.74 -12.84 -0.54
N LEU A 35 -5.66 -14.15 -0.28
CA LEU A 35 -4.66 -15.02 -0.91
C LEU A 35 -4.99 -15.12 -2.40
N LEU A 36 -4.08 -14.68 -3.25
CA LEU A 36 -4.26 -14.74 -4.70
C LEU A 36 -3.77 -16.07 -5.26
N LYS A 37 -2.53 -16.44 -4.91
CA LYS A 37 -1.85 -17.60 -5.48
C LYS A 37 -0.83 -18.19 -4.51
N GLU A 38 -0.63 -19.49 -4.62
CA GLU A 38 0.47 -20.25 -4.02
C GLU A 38 1.12 -21.11 -5.09
N ASN A 39 2.46 -21.15 -5.10
CA ASN A 39 3.26 -22.03 -5.94
C ASN A 39 4.50 -22.51 -5.14
N ASN A 40 5.48 -23.10 -5.83
CA ASN A 40 6.69 -23.61 -5.19
C ASN A 40 7.56 -22.50 -4.56
N ASP A 41 7.55 -21.29 -5.14
CA ASP A 41 8.34 -20.16 -4.66
C ASP A 41 7.74 -19.53 -3.41
N GLY A 42 6.40 -19.54 -3.30
CA GLY A 42 5.74 -18.94 -2.15
C GLY A 42 4.24 -18.73 -2.29
N LYS A 43 3.75 -17.79 -1.50
CA LYS A 43 2.35 -17.38 -1.41
C LYS A 43 2.24 -15.87 -1.55
N GLU A 44 1.26 -15.40 -2.29
CA GLU A 44 1.04 -13.98 -2.57
C GLU A 44 -0.36 -13.56 -2.13
N TRP A 45 -0.45 -12.47 -1.37
CA TRP A 45 -1.71 -11.87 -0.94
C TRP A 45 -1.80 -10.42 -1.39
N LEU A 46 -3.02 -10.00 -1.72
CA LEU A 46 -3.38 -8.61 -1.99
C LEU A 46 -4.24 -8.08 -0.85
N ASP A 47 -3.96 -6.86 -0.38
CA ASP A 47 -4.90 -6.10 0.45
C ASP A 47 -5.87 -5.36 -0.47
N LYS A 48 -7.09 -5.87 -0.63
CA LYS A 48 -8.08 -5.25 -1.54
C LYS A 48 -8.43 -3.83 -1.14
N GLY A 49 -8.46 -3.53 0.16
CA GLY A 49 -8.74 -2.19 0.69
C GLY A 49 -7.62 -1.18 0.40
N SER A 50 -6.44 -1.65 -0.01
CA SER A 50 -5.30 -0.78 -0.35
C SER A 50 -5.34 -0.23 -1.77
N ILE A 51 -6.17 -0.78 -2.66
CA ILE A 51 -6.21 -0.41 -4.08
C ILE A 51 -6.66 1.05 -4.18
N LYS A 52 -5.78 1.90 -4.70
CA LYS A 52 -6.03 3.33 -4.86
C LYS A 52 -5.68 3.79 -6.26
N PRO A 53 -6.58 4.52 -6.95
CA PRO A 53 -6.25 5.10 -8.25
C PRO A 53 -5.14 6.14 -8.11
N LEU A 54 -4.32 6.22 -9.15
CA LEU A 54 -3.28 7.21 -9.33
C LEU A 54 -3.49 7.90 -10.69
N PRO A 55 -2.83 9.05 -10.94
CA PRO A 55 -2.84 9.66 -12.27
C PRO A 55 -2.37 8.69 -13.36
N ASN A 56 -2.81 8.93 -14.61
CA ASN A 56 -2.43 8.18 -15.80
C ASN A 56 -2.90 6.71 -15.85
N GLY A 57 -4.02 6.38 -15.20
CA GLY A 57 -4.55 5.00 -15.22
C GLY A 57 -3.72 4.00 -14.42
N GLU A 58 -2.82 4.49 -13.56
CA GLU A 58 -2.06 3.66 -12.62
C GLU A 58 -2.89 3.40 -11.35
N ILE A 59 -2.54 2.32 -10.64
CA ILE A 59 -3.06 2.02 -9.31
C ILE A 59 -1.91 1.80 -8.32
N SER A 60 -2.13 2.16 -7.05
CA SER A 60 -1.27 1.78 -5.94
C SER A 60 -1.93 0.62 -5.19
N VAL A 61 -1.15 -0.40 -4.85
CA VAL A 61 -1.62 -1.55 -4.06
C VAL A 61 -0.61 -1.93 -2.99
N LEU A 62 -1.07 -2.61 -1.95
CA LEU A 62 -0.27 -3.26 -0.91
C LEU A 62 -0.40 -4.76 -1.09
N THR A 63 0.74 -5.43 -1.26
CA THR A 63 0.81 -6.89 -1.30
C THR A 63 1.73 -7.44 -0.23
N LYS A 64 1.63 -8.75 -0.03
CA LYS A 64 2.40 -9.52 0.92
C LYS A 64 2.84 -10.79 0.21
N PHE A 65 4.14 -11.02 0.16
CA PHE A 65 4.75 -12.23 -0.36
C PHE A 65 5.35 -13.03 0.79
N PHE A 66 5.06 -14.33 0.84
CA PHE A 66 5.74 -15.26 1.71
C PHE A 66 6.55 -16.22 0.85
N LYS A 67 7.88 -16.15 0.94
CA LYS A 67 8.79 -17.07 0.28
C LYS A 67 8.86 -18.38 1.05
N ASN A 68 8.66 -19.49 0.35
CA ASN A 68 8.80 -20.81 0.95
C ASN A 68 10.26 -21.08 1.33
N PRO A 69 10.51 -21.76 2.47
CA PRO A 69 11.85 -22.15 2.87
C PRO A 69 12.42 -23.17 1.88
N THR A 70 13.72 -23.05 1.56
CA THR A 70 14.39 -23.96 0.62
C THR A 70 15.00 -25.18 1.32
N HIS A 71 15.12 -25.13 2.65
CA HIS A 71 15.68 -26.19 3.49
C HIS A 71 14.81 -26.40 4.73
N SER A 72 14.88 -27.57 5.36
CA SER A 72 14.07 -27.92 6.54
C SER A 72 14.33 -27.05 7.76
N ASP A 73 15.51 -26.44 7.82
CA ASP A 73 16.00 -25.68 8.97
C ASP A 73 15.86 -24.16 8.74
N ASP A 74 15.24 -23.76 7.62
CA ASP A 74 14.99 -22.36 7.24
C ASP A 74 13.55 -21.99 7.56
N ASP A 75 13.37 -20.77 8.09
CA ASP A 75 12.05 -20.19 8.29
C ASP A 75 11.70 -19.38 7.04
N GLY A 76 10.54 -19.62 6.45
CA GLY A 76 10.11 -18.87 5.26
C GLY A 76 10.09 -17.34 5.50
N GLU A 77 10.34 -16.57 4.44
CA GLU A 77 10.55 -15.12 4.54
C GLU A 77 9.28 -14.35 4.13
N LEU A 78 8.83 -13.43 4.98
CA LEU A 78 7.69 -12.56 4.65
C LEU A 78 8.18 -11.17 4.23
N SER A 79 7.69 -10.67 3.10
CA SER A 79 7.91 -9.31 2.63
C SER A 79 6.61 -8.61 2.26
N LEU A 80 6.55 -7.30 2.54
CA LEU A 80 5.45 -6.41 2.21
C LEU A 80 5.88 -5.43 1.11
N TYR A 81 5.04 -5.29 0.08
CA TYR A 81 5.34 -4.43 -1.06
C TYR A 81 4.22 -3.42 -1.25
N VAL A 82 4.59 -2.14 -1.41
CA VAL A 82 3.68 -1.14 -1.99
C VAL A 82 4.04 -1.00 -3.45
N MET A 83 3.16 -1.44 -4.32
CA MET A 83 3.39 -1.49 -5.76
C MET A 83 2.60 -0.38 -6.46
N ARG A 84 3.18 0.17 -7.52
CA ARG A 84 2.45 0.89 -8.56
C ARG A 84 2.28 -0.03 -9.75
N ILE A 85 1.06 -0.13 -10.27
CA ILE A 85 0.71 -0.98 -11.41
C ILE A 85 0.07 -0.10 -12.49
N ASN A 86 0.52 -0.26 -13.72
CA ASN A 86 -0.15 0.27 -14.91
C ASN A 86 -0.97 -0.86 -15.54
N CYS A 87 -2.29 -0.75 -15.50
CA CYS A 87 -3.20 -1.81 -15.95
C CYS A 87 -3.23 -1.98 -17.48
N ASP A 88 -2.96 -0.92 -18.24
CA ASP A 88 -2.94 -0.96 -19.71
C ASP A 88 -1.70 -1.68 -20.23
N GLU A 89 -0.53 -1.37 -19.65
CA GLU A 89 0.76 -1.95 -20.05
C GLU A 89 1.09 -3.26 -19.33
N LYS A 90 0.33 -3.65 -18.30
CA LYS A 90 0.62 -4.77 -17.40
C LYS A 90 2.04 -4.71 -16.83
N LYS A 91 2.47 -3.51 -16.44
CA LYS A 91 3.77 -3.27 -15.81
C LYS A 91 3.58 -2.82 -14.38
N PHE A 92 4.57 -3.11 -13.55
CA PHE A 92 4.60 -2.67 -12.17
C PHE A 92 5.95 -2.10 -11.79
N LYS A 93 5.99 -1.42 -10.64
CA LYS A 93 7.22 -1.07 -9.93
C LYS A 93 6.95 -1.01 -8.44
N ASP A 94 7.90 -1.47 -7.65
CA ASP A 94 7.81 -1.37 -6.20
C ASP A 94 8.15 0.06 -5.77
N THR A 95 7.35 0.64 -4.90
CA THR A 95 7.56 1.98 -4.34
C THR A 95 7.95 1.93 -2.88
N SER A 96 7.69 0.81 -2.20
CA SER A 96 8.15 0.52 -0.85
C SER A 96 8.29 -0.99 -0.67
N ILE A 97 9.35 -1.42 0.01
CA ILE A 97 9.57 -2.82 0.41
C ILE A 97 9.81 -2.81 1.92
N ASN A 98 8.97 -3.52 2.67
CA ASN A 98 9.01 -3.58 4.14
C ASN A 98 9.07 -2.17 4.79
N GLY A 99 8.34 -1.22 4.21
CA GLY A 99 8.30 0.17 4.66
C GLY A 99 9.45 1.06 4.17
N ILE A 100 10.44 0.51 3.45
CA ILE A 100 11.59 1.23 2.92
C ILE A 100 11.26 1.76 1.50
N PRO A 101 11.21 3.08 1.28
CA PRO A 101 10.88 3.66 -0.02
C PRO A 101 11.89 3.30 -1.12
N GLN A 102 11.37 3.03 -2.33
CA GLN A 102 12.14 2.65 -3.52
C GLN A 102 12.13 3.78 -4.57
N PHE A 103 12.79 4.90 -4.27
CA PHE A 103 12.69 6.15 -5.04
C PHE A 103 13.04 6.04 -6.55
N ASN A 104 13.92 5.11 -6.92
CA ASN A 104 14.42 4.95 -8.29
C ASN A 104 13.94 3.67 -8.98
N SER A 105 12.90 3.04 -8.43
CA SER A 105 12.32 1.82 -8.99
C SER A 105 11.87 2.00 -10.44
N LYS A 106 12.12 0.98 -11.25
CA LYS A 106 11.85 0.99 -12.70
C LYS A 106 10.60 0.18 -12.99
N TRP A 107 9.86 0.61 -14.00
CA TRP A 107 8.76 -0.19 -14.54
C TRP A 107 9.32 -1.48 -15.14
N GLN A 108 8.70 -2.59 -14.78
CA GLN A 108 9.06 -3.93 -15.25
C GLN A 108 7.80 -4.77 -15.50
N THR A 109 7.95 -5.78 -16.33
CA THR A 109 6.98 -6.87 -16.49
C THR A 109 7.16 -7.90 -15.37
N SER A 110 6.19 -8.78 -15.16
CA SER A 110 6.30 -9.94 -14.26
C SER A 110 7.44 -10.89 -14.62
N ASN A 111 7.92 -10.86 -15.87
CA ASN A 111 8.93 -11.77 -16.39
C ASN A 111 8.50 -13.25 -16.28
N ASN A 112 7.20 -13.52 -16.47
CA ASN A 112 6.55 -14.82 -16.30
C ASN A 112 6.55 -15.34 -14.84
N ASP A 113 6.70 -14.45 -13.87
CA ASP A 113 6.41 -14.77 -12.47
C ASP A 113 4.88 -14.85 -12.28
N GLU A 114 4.39 -16.07 -12.05
CA GLU A 114 2.97 -16.34 -11.88
C GLU A 114 2.36 -15.59 -10.68
N LEU A 115 3.09 -15.44 -9.58
CA LEU A 115 2.57 -14.76 -8.40
C LEU A 115 2.33 -13.27 -8.69
N ILE A 116 3.29 -12.64 -9.36
CA ILE A 116 3.18 -11.23 -9.78
C ILE A 116 2.13 -11.05 -10.89
N ASP A 117 2.00 -11.99 -11.82
CA ASP A 117 0.93 -11.97 -12.84
C ASP A 117 -0.45 -11.94 -12.16
N PHE A 118 -0.67 -12.81 -11.18
CA PHE A 118 -1.92 -12.84 -10.41
C PHE A 118 -2.17 -11.54 -9.65
N VAL A 119 -1.13 -10.91 -9.09
CA VAL A 119 -1.25 -9.59 -8.44
C VAL A 119 -1.73 -8.53 -9.43
N ILE A 120 -1.09 -8.43 -10.59
CA ILE A 120 -1.44 -7.44 -11.61
C ILE A 120 -2.89 -7.65 -12.09
N GLU A 121 -3.24 -8.88 -12.43
CA GLU A 121 -4.57 -9.21 -12.96
C GLU A 121 -5.68 -8.96 -11.95
N ASN A 122 -5.52 -9.44 -10.71
CA ASN A 122 -6.53 -9.25 -9.66
C ASN A 122 -6.65 -7.78 -9.28
N SER A 123 -5.54 -7.07 -9.11
CA SER A 123 -5.56 -5.64 -8.74
C SER A 123 -6.30 -4.79 -9.79
N CYS A 124 -6.01 -5.04 -11.08
CA CYS A 124 -6.65 -4.30 -12.17
C CYS A 124 -8.13 -4.69 -12.38
N SER A 125 -8.48 -5.95 -12.14
CA SER A 125 -9.88 -6.39 -12.18
C SER A 125 -10.70 -5.78 -11.05
N GLU A 126 -10.19 -5.79 -9.81
CA GLU A 126 -10.86 -5.19 -8.65
C GLU A 126 -11.01 -3.67 -8.84
N PHE A 127 -9.99 -3.00 -9.36
CA PHE A 127 -10.07 -1.57 -9.69
C PHE A 127 -11.15 -1.24 -10.73
N SER A 128 -11.36 -2.12 -11.71
CA SER A 128 -12.37 -1.90 -12.75
C SER A 128 -13.81 -2.18 -12.28
N ASN A 129 -13.97 -2.94 -11.19
CA ASN A 129 -15.26 -3.38 -10.66
C ASN A 129 -15.77 -2.51 -9.48
N GLY A 130 -14.92 -1.63 -8.92
CA GLY A 130 -15.25 -0.72 -7.81
C GLY A 130 -15.61 0.67 -8.28
#